data_AF-A0A1A8RXZ5-F1
#
_entry.id   AF-A0A1A8RXZ5-F1
#
_cell.length_a   1.000
_cell.length_b   1.000
_cell.length_c   1.000
_cell.angle_alpha   90.00
_cell.angle_beta   90.00
_cell.angle_gamma   90.00
#
_symmetry.space_group_name_H-M   'P 1'
#
loop_
_entity.id
_entity.type
_entity.pdbx_description
1 polymer ?
#
loop_
_entity_poly.entity_id
_entity_poly.type
_entity_poly.pdbx_seq_one_letter_code
_entity_poly.pdbx_strand_id
1 'polypeptide(L)'
;MPFSVNGILCALALLLLWRAEELVEACSCAPVHPQQAFCNADVVIRAKVVGESEVDSGNDIYGNPIKRIQYDVKQIKMFKGPNQDIETVFTAPVSAVCGVTLDASGKKEYLISGKAEAGGRMHVTLCDYIMPWDSLSATQKKSLSQRYQMGCDCKIVRCPSLPCEITAPEECLWTDLIIEKQVHGRQANHYACVKRADGSCSWYRGVAPPKKEFLDAEDP
;
A
#
# COMPACT_ATOMS: atom_id res chain seq x y z
N MET A 1 6.49 -54.42 -25.86
CA MET A 1 5.17 -53.89 -25.43
C MET A 1 5.00 -52.53 -26.10
N PRO A 2 4.04 -52.34 -27.02
CA PRO A 2 3.86 -51.05 -27.67
C PRO A 2 3.13 -50.11 -26.71
N PHE A 3 3.72 -48.97 -26.39
CA PHE A 3 3.01 -47.91 -25.70
C PHE A 3 1.88 -47.42 -26.62
N SER A 4 0.63 -47.63 -26.20
CA SER A 4 -0.55 -47.18 -26.95
C SER A 4 -0.49 -45.66 -27.12
N VAL A 5 -0.76 -45.16 -28.33
CA VAL A 5 -0.75 -43.73 -28.68
C VAL A 5 -1.63 -42.90 -27.72
N ASN A 6 -2.71 -43.49 -27.20
CA ASN A 6 -3.56 -42.88 -26.18
C ASN A 6 -2.86 -42.66 -24.83
N GLY A 7 -1.94 -43.54 -24.44
CA GLY A 7 -1.16 -43.38 -23.20
C GLY A 7 -0.18 -42.21 -23.29
N ILE A 8 0.41 -42.00 -24.47
CA ILE A 8 1.31 -40.86 -24.74
C ILE A 8 0.52 -39.54 -24.72
N LEU A 9 -0.67 -39.52 -25.34
CA LEU A 9 -1.55 -38.34 -25.33
C LEU A 9 -2.02 -37.99 -23.91
N CYS A 10 -2.39 -38.98 -23.09
CA CYS A 10 -2.75 -38.74 -21.69
C CYS A 10 -1.57 -38.22 -20.85
N ALA A 11 -0.36 -38.76 -21.05
CA ALA A 11 0.83 -38.27 -20.36
C ALA A 11 1.19 -36.83 -20.74
N LEU A 12 1.06 -36.48 -22.04
CA LEU A 12 1.27 -35.11 -22.52
C LEU A 12 0.22 -34.14 -21.99
N ALA A 13 -1.05 -34.54 -21.92
CA ALA A 13 -2.12 -33.73 -21.33
C ALA A 13 -1.89 -33.48 -19.83
N LEU A 14 -1.45 -34.49 -19.09
CA LEU A 14 -1.10 -34.36 -17.66
C LEU A 14 0.12 -33.46 -17.46
N LEU A 15 1.13 -33.54 -18.32
CA LEU A 15 2.30 -32.64 -18.30
C LEU A 15 1.93 -31.18 -18.62
N LEU A 16 0.98 -30.96 -19.53
CA LEU A 16 0.48 -29.61 -19.86
C LEU A 16 -0.39 -29.03 -18.74
N LEU A 17 -1.16 -29.86 -18.03
CA LEU A 17 -1.91 -29.43 -16.84
C LEU A 17 -1.01 -29.16 -15.64
N TRP A 18 0.10 -29.89 -15.49
CA TRP A 18 1.13 -29.60 -14.48
C TRP A 18 1.88 -28.29 -14.75
N ARG A 19 1.90 -27.85 -16.01
CA ARG A 19 2.45 -26.55 -16.45
C ARG A 19 1.48 -25.38 -16.25
N ALA A 20 0.30 -25.59 -15.66
CA ALA A 20 -0.50 -24.48 -15.17
C ALA A 20 0.30 -23.77 -14.07
N GLU A 21 0.94 -22.67 -14.47
CA GLU A 21 1.93 -21.94 -13.71
C GLU A 21 1.46 -21.67 -12.28
N GLU A 22 2.21 -22.17 -11.30
CA GLU A 22 2.30 -21.47 -10.03
C GLU A 22 2.88 -20.09 -10.36
N LEU A 23 2.04 -19.07 -10.37
CA LEU A 23 2.48 -17.68 -10.39
C LEU A 23 3.26 -17.46 -9.09
N VAL A 24 4.58 -17.67 -9.15
CA VAL A 24 5.48 -17.29 -8.06
C VAL A 24 5.49 -15.77 -8.05
N GLU A 25 4.69 -15.17 -7.17
CA GLU A 25 4.86 -13.77 -6.77
C GLU A 25 6.21 -13.66 -6.06
N ALA A 26 7.24 -13.21 -6.79
CA ALA A 26 8.57 -13.03 -6.21
C ALA A 26 8.66 -11.80 -5.29
N CYS A 27 7.75 -10.82 -5.44
CA CYS A 27 7.65 -9.68 -4.53
C CYS A 27 6.80 -10.06 -3.31
N SER A 28 7.36 -9.86 -2.10
CA SER A 28 6.64 -10.08 -0.85
C SER A 28 6.64 -8.81 -0.01
N CYS A 29 5.45 -8.39 0.42
CA CYS A 29 5.25 -7.18 1.21
C CYS A 29 4.73 -7.52 2.60
N ALA A 30 5.30 -6.88 3.62
CA ALA A 30 4.72 -6.90 4.95
C ALA A 30 3.40 -6.09 4.91
N PRO A 31 2.26 -6.59 5.44
CA PRO A 31 1.07 -5.76 5.49
C PRO A 31 1.26 -4.60 6.46
N VAL A 32 0.77 -3.44 6.04
CA VAL A 32 0.94 -2.15 6.71
C VAL A 32 -0.44 -1.51 6.87
N HIS A 33 -0.71 -0.96 8.05
CA HIS A 33 -1.94 -0.20 8.28
C HIS A 33 -1.93 1.09 7.42
N PRO A 34 -3.06 1.53 6.84
CA PRO A 34 -3.09 2.72 5.97
C PRO A 34 -2.45 3.98 6.56
N GLN A 35 -2.60 4.19 7.87
CA GLN A 35 -1.92 5.26 8.60
C GLN A 35 -0.39 5.12 8.56
N GLN A 36 0.13 3.92 8.80
CA GLN A 36 1.57 3.69 8.80
C GLN A 36 2.15 3.86 7.39
N ALA A 37 1.40 3.44 6.36
CA ALA A 37 1.78 3.71 4.97
C ALA A 37 1.82 5.22 4.67
N PHE A 38 0.83 5.98 5.14
CA PHE A 38 0.84 7.45 5.05
C PHE A 38 2.04 8.07 5.76
N CYS A 39 2.39 7.58 6.95
CA CYS A 39 3.52 8.10 7.73
C CYS A 39 4.88 7.74 7.13
N ASN A 40 5.03 6.55 6.56
CA ASN A 40 6.29 6.08 5.96
C ASN A 40 6.54 6.64 4.54
N ALA A 41 5.49 7.02 3.82
CA ALA A 41 5.60 7.60 2.48
C ALA A 41 6.12 9.03 2.54
N ASP A 42 6.87 9.45 1.54
CA ASP A 42 7.32 10.84 1.44
C ASP A 42 6.23 11.69 0.78
N VAL A 43 5.49 11.08 -0.17
CA VAL A 43 4.42 11.70 -0.93
C VAL A 43 3.16 10.82 -0.88
N VAL A 44 2.00 11.46 -0.68
CA VAL A 44 0.68 10.83 -0.74
C VAL A 44 -0.26 11.74 -1.54
N ILE A 45 -0.72 11.26 -2.69
CA ILE A 45 -1.54 12.02 -3.63
C ILE A 45 -2.80 11.25 -4.03
N ARG A 46 -3.84 11.98 -4.40
CA ARG A 46 -4.95 11.49 -5.23
C ARG A 46 -4.69 11.93 -6.66
N ALA A 47 -4.64 10.99 -7.60
CA ALA A 47 -4.32 11.29 -9.00
C ALA A 47 -5.04 10.35 -9.97
N LYS A 48 -5.08 10.75 -11.25
CA LYS A 48 -5.47 9.90 -12.39
C LYS A 48 -4.24 9.60 -13.23
N VAL A 49 -4.12 8.37 -13.70
CA VAL A 49 -3.08 8.01 -14.68
C VAL A 49 -3.62 8.32 -16.08
N VAL A 50 -2.89 9.14 -16.83
CA VAL A 50 -3.29 9.61 -18.17
C VAL A 50 -2.40 9.09 -19.29
N GLY A 51 -1.24 8.53 -18.95
CA GLY A 51 -0.30 7.97 -19.90
C GLY A 51 0.58 6.92 -19.24
N GLU A 52 1.11 6.01 -20.07
CA GLU A 52 2.05 4.97 -19.70
C GLU A 52 3.12 4.89 -20.80
N SER A 53 4.38 4.86 -20.40
CA SER A 53 5.50 4.67 -21.30
C SER A 53 6.62 3.89 -20.62
N GLU A 54 7.41 3.17 -21.40
CA GLU A 54 8.59 2.46 -20.93
C GLU A 54 9.83 3.31 -21.24
N VAL A 55 10.64 3.58 -20.22
CA VAL A 55 11.82 4.44 -20.32
C VAL A 55 13.08 3.71 -19.88
N ASP A 56 14.18 3.94 -20.60
CA ASP A 56 15.49 3.43 -20.22
C ASP A 56 16.07 4.26 -19.06
N SER A 57 16.59 3.56 -18.06
CA SER A 57 17.12 4.11 -16.80
C SER A 57 18.55 3.62 -16.55
N GLY A 58 19.39 3.73 -17.58
CA GLY A 58 20.78 3.29 -17.54
C GLY A 58 20.95 1.79 -17.72
N ASN A 59 22.09 1.26 -17.28
CA ASN A 59 22.45 -0.14 -17.46
C ASN A 59 22.75 -0.79 -16.11
N ASP A 60 22.49 -2.09 -16.00
CA ASP A 60 22.86 -2.89 -14.85
C ASP A 60 24.37 -3.18 -14.79
N ILE A 61 24.80 -3.90 -13.76
CA ILE A 61 26.21 -4.28 -13.56
C ILE A 61 26.77 -5.17 -14.68
N TYR A 62 25.90 -5.78 -15.50
CA TYR A 62 26.26 -6.64 -16.63
C TYR A 62 26.14 -5.92 -17.97
N GLY A 63 25.77 -4.63 -17.97
CA GLY A 63 25.62 -3.81 -19.17
C GLY A 63 24.26 -3.93 -19.86
N ASN A 64 23.27 -4.62 -19.27
CA ASN A 64 21.91 -4.69 -19.82
C ASN A 64 21.13 -3.41 -19.51
N PRO A 65 20.31 -2.90 -20.43
CA PRO A 65 19.49 -1.71 -20.16
C PRO A 65 18.47 -2.00 -19.06
N ILE A 66 18.44 -1.14 -18.05
CA ILE A 66 17.43 -1.13 -17.00
C ILE A 66 16.26 -0.32 -17.49
N LYS A 67 15.07 -0.90 -17.46
CA LYS A 67 13.85 -0.23 -17.87
C LYS A 67 12.97 0.10 -16.68
N ARG A 68 12.28 1.24 -16.75
CA ARG A 68 11.25 1.66 -15.78
C ARG A 68 9.96 1.95 -16.54
N ILE A 69 8.84 1.71 -15.89
CA ILE A 69 7.55 2.18 -16.38
C ILE A 69 7.32 3.56 -15.81
N GLN A 70 7.03 4.50 -16.70
CA GLN A 70 6.67 5.86 -16.41
C GLN A 70 5.17 6.02 -16.60
N TYR A 71 4.48 6.40 -15.53
CA TYR A 71 3.10 6.82 -15.56
C TYR A 71 3.01 8.35 -15.49
N ASP A 72 2.38 8.94 -16.49
CA ASP A 72 2.03 10.36 -16.44
C ASP A 72 0.74 10.51 -15.65
N VAL A 73 0.77 11.36 -14.62
CA VAL A 73 -0.34 11.49 -13.68
C VAL A 73 -0.87 12.91 -13.64
N LYS A 74 -2.21 13.01 -13.62
CA LYS A 74 -2.90 14.25 -13.32
C LYS A 74 -3.22 14.27 -11.82
N GLN A 75 -2.41 14.98 -11.05
CA GLN A 75 -2.64 15.17 -9.62
C GLN A 75 -3.96 15.93 -9.39
N ILE A 76 -4.80 15.41 -8.51
CA ILE A 76 -6.07 16.04 -8.08
C ILE A 76 -5.87 16.72 -6.73
N LYS A 77 -5.18 16.05 -5.81
CA LYS A 77 -4.93 16.56 -4.46
C LYS A 77 -3.67 15.93 -3.87
N MET A 78 -2.85 16.75 -3.22
CA MET A 78 -1.77 16.28 -2.36
C MET A 78 -2.22 16.25 -0.90
N PHE A 79 -1.94 15.14 -0.21
CA PHE A 79 -2.19 14.97 1.23
C PHE A 79 -0.91 15.07 2.05
N LYS A 80 0.22 14.65 1.48
CA LYS A 80 1.56 14.73 2.05
C LYS A 80 2.57 14.85 0.92
N GLY A 81 3.59 15.69 1.07
CA GLY A 81 4.64 15.86 0.07
C GLY A 81 5.15 17.30 -0.03
N PRO A 82 6.04 17.57 -1.00
CA PRO A 82 6.57 18.91 -1.27
C PRO A 82 5.52 19.82 -1.92
N ASN A 83 5.76 21.13 -1.96
CA ASN A 83 4.83 22.09 -2.61
C ASN A 83 4.75 21.93 -4.15
N GLN A 84 5.67 21.19 -4.76
CA GLN A 84 5.66 20.91 -6.18
C GLN A 84 4.72 19.74 -6.49
N ASP A 85 3.88 19.90 -7.50
CA ASP A 85 2.99 18.83 -7.96
C ASP A 85 3.79 17.64 -8.52
N ILE A 86 3.25 16.44 -8.32
CA ILE A 86 3.75 15.23 -8.96
C ILE A 86 3.13 15.09 -10.34
N GLU A 87 3.99 15.05 -11.35
CA GLU A 87 3.60 14.87 -12.75
C GLU A 87 3.84 13.44 -13.22
N THR A 88 4.78 12.74 -12.58
CA THR A 88 5.26 11.44 -13.05
C THR A 88 5.46 10.45 -11.90
N VAL A 89 4.99 9.22 -12.10
CA VAL A 89 5.17 8.09 -11.19
C VAL A 89 5.97 7.00 -11.89
N PHE A 90 7.08 6.57 -11.29
CA PHE A 90 7.87 5.45 -11.78
C PHE A 90 7.62 4.18 -10.99
N THR A 91 7.72 3.05 -11.67
CA THR A 91 7.72 1.73 -11.07
C THR A 91 8.58 0.77 -11.88
N ALA A 92 8.95 -0.36 -11.29
CA ALA A 92 9.57 -1.46 -12.01
C ALA A 92 8.59 -2.08 -13.04
N PRO A 93 9.11 -2.68 -14.13
CA PRO A 93 8.28 -3.14 -15.26
C PRO A 93 7.54 -4.45 -15.03
N VAL A 94 7.98 -5.26 -14.06
CA VAL A 94 7.36 -6.56 -13.78
C VAL A 94 7.07 -6.71 -12.29
N SER A 95 5.96 -7.39 -11.97
CA SER A 95 5.51 -7.61 -10.59
C SER A 95 6.51 -8.39 -9.74
N ALA A 96 7.33 -9.26 -10.37
CA ALA A 96 8.36 -10.03 -9.70
C ALA A 96 9.42 -9.16 -8.97
N VAL A 97 9.67 -7.94 -9.46
CA VAL A 97 10.54 -6.94 -8.80
C VAL A 97 9.71 -5.79 -8.22
N CYS A 98 8.50 -6.11 -7.75
CA CYS A 98 7.56 -5.18 -7.11
C CYS A 98 7.02 -4.08 -8.04
N GLY A 99 6.94 -4.35 -9.34
CA GLY A 99 6.32 -3.46 -10.32
C GLY A 99 4.79 -3.39 -10.17
N VAL A 100 4.24 -2.17 -10.24
CA VAL A 100 2.81 -1.89 -10.16
C VAL A 100 2.23 -1.66 -11.56
N THR A 101 1.04 -2.18 -11.83
CA THR A 101 0.28 -1.87 -13.05
C THR A 101 -0.90 -0.96 -12.72
N LEU A 102 -0.97 0.20 -13.36
CA LEU A 102 -2.05 1.18 -13.17
C LEU A 102 -2.89 1.35 -14.45
N ASP A 103 -4.18 1.66 -14.28
CA ASP A 103 -5.08 1.88 -15.41
C ASP A 103 -4.86 3.28 -16.03
N ALA A 104 -4.15 3.31 -17.15
CA ALA A 104 -3.83 4.54 -17.89
C ALA A 104 -4.99 5.10 -18.73
N SER A 105 -6.22 4.59 -18.60
CA SER A 105 -7.38 5.11 -19.34
C SER A 105 -7.87 6.49 -18.89
N GLY A 106 -7.31 7.05 -17.81
CA GLY A 106 -7.76 8.32 -17.21
C GLY A 106 -9.13 8.27 -16.53
N LYS A 107 -9.76 7.10 -16.45
CA LYS A 107 -11.11 6.94 -15.87
C LYS A 107 -11.07 6.73 -14.36
N LYS A 108 -10.08 6.01 -13.87
CA LYS A 108 -9.94 5.66 -12.46
C LYS A 108 -9.07 6.67 -11.72
N GLU A 109 -9.49 6.95 -10.50
CA GLU A 109 -8.71 7.74 -9.54
C GLU A 109 -8.07 6.81 -8.54
N TYR A 110 -6.83 7.12 -8.18
CA TYR A 110 -6.06 6.34 -7.22
C TYR A 110 -5.60 7.24 -6.10
N LEU A 111 -5.60 6.69 -4.88
CA LEU A 111 -4.71 7.15 -3.83
C LEU A 111 -3.37 6.45 -4.07
N ILE A 112 -2.29 7.23 -4.14
CA ILE A 112 -0.94 6.75 -4.40
C ILE A 112 -0.05 7.30 -3.31
N SER A 113 0.55 6.41 -2.51
CA SER A 113 1.67 6.74 -1.63
C SER A 113 2.98 6.27 -2.24
N GLY A 114 4.09 6.95 -1.98
CA GLY A 114 5.39 6.48 -2.42
C GLY A 114 6.55 7.35 -1.97
N LYS A 115 7.70 7.13 -2.60
CA LYS A 115 8.95 7.85 -2.33
C LYS A 115 9.16 9.01 -3.30
N ALA A 116 9.57 10.14 -2.77
CA ALA A 116 9.80 11.35 -3.58
C ALA A 116 11.08 11.18 -4.41
N GLU A 117 11.02 11.56 -5.68
CA GLU A 117 12.18 11.78 -6.53
C GLU A 117 12.28 13.27 -6.90
N ALA A 118 13.45 13.70 -7.38
CA ALA A 118 13.67 15.11 -7.70
C ALA A 118 12.82 15.57 -8.90
N GLY A 119 12.27 16.78 -8.84
CA GLY A 119 11.61 17.44 -9.98
C GLY A 119 10.20 16.92 -10.28
N GLY A 120 9.34 16.81 -9.27
CA GLY A 120 7.93 16.42 -9.47
C GLY A 120 7.73 14.95 -9.84
N ARG A 121 8.69 14.10 -9.50
CA ARG A 121 8.68 12.66 -9.80
C ARG A 121 8.54 11.88 -8.50
N MET A 122 7.94 10.70 -8.56
CA MET A 122 7.92 9.78 -7.41
C MET A 122 8.08 8.33 -7.87
N HIS A 123 8.54 7.48 -6.97
CA HIS A 123 8.64 6.04 -7.19
C HIS A 123 7.68 5.27 -6.31
N VAL A 124 7.07 4.24 -6.89
CA VAL A 124 6.15 3.34 -6.20
C VAL A 124 6.48 1.88 -6.49
N THR A 125 6.04 1.02 -5.59
CA THR A 125 6.19 -0.43 -5.62
C THR A 125 4.88 -1.09 -5.20
N LEU A 126 4.78 -2.41 -5.40
CA LEU A 126 3.65 -3.21 -4.91
C LEU A 126 3.44 -3.13 -3.38
N CYS A 127 4.46 -2.73 -2.63
CA CYS A 127 4.37 -2.62 -1.17
C CYS A 127 3.87 -1.26 -0.69
N ASP A 128 3.76 -0.29 -1.59
CA ASP A 128 3.19 1.02 -1.28
C ASP A 128 1.66 0.95 -1.21
N TYR A 129 1.05 1.88 -0.48
CA TYR A 129 -0.40 1.95 -0.33
C TYR A 129 -1.04 2.63 -1.54
N ILE A 130 -1.36 1.81 -2.53
CA ILE A 130 -2.00 2.22 -3.78
C ILE A 130 -3.38 1.60 -3.86
N MET A 131 -4.42 2.42 -3.83
CA MET A 131 -5.81 1.94 -3.84
C MET A 131 -6.68 2.79 -4.76
N PRO A 132 -7.65 2.18 -5.48
CA PRO A 132 -8.69 2.95 -6.14
C PRO A 132 -9.39 3.89 -5.15
N TRP A 133 -9.59 5.14 -5.52
CA TRP A 133 -10.18 6.15 -4.64
C TRP A 133 -11.57 5.73 -4.14
N ASP A 134 -12.36 5.09 -5.00
CA ASP A 134 -13.72 4.70 -4.68
C ASP A 134 -13.82 3.50 -3.73
N SER A 135 -12.77 2.67 -3.63
CA SER A 135 -12.74 1.56 -2.66
C SER A 135 -12.37 2.01 -1.25
N LEU A 136 -11.84 3.23 -1.07
CA LEU A 136 -11.51 3.74 0.26
C LEU A 136 -12.77 4.08 1.06
N SER A 137 -12.75 3.72 2.34
CA SER A 137 -13.82 4.05 3.28
C SER A 137 -13.95 5.56 3.46
N ALA A 138 -15.13 6.04 3.85
CA ALA A 138 -15.34 7.44 4.18
C ALA A 138 -14.41 7.92 5.32
N THR A 139 -14.07 7.03 6.27
CA THR A 139 -13.13 7.35 7.35
C THR A 139 -11.70 7.48 6.83
N GLN A 140 -11.24 6.56 5.97
CA GLN A 140 -9.91 6.63 5.37
C GLN A 140 -9.74 7.95 4.58
N LYS A 141 -10.72 8.29 3.74
CA LYS A 141 -10.72 9.55 2.95
C LYS A 141 -10.59 10.79 3.84
N LYS A 142 -11.26 10.82 4.99
CA LYS A 142 -11.16 11.92 5.96
C LYS A 142 -9.83 11.91 6.71
N SER A 143 -9.35 10.73 7.14
CA SER A 143 -8.11 10.58 7.89
C SER A 143 -6.87 11.03 7.11
N LEU A 144 -6.87 10.88 5.79
CA LEU A 144 -5.80 11.37 4.90
C LEU A 144 -5.52 12.87 5.05
N SER A 145 -6.51 13.69 5.41
CA SER A 145 -6.32 15.14 5.44
C SER A 145 -5.69 15.66 6.73
N GLN A 146 -5.82 14.93 7.85
CA GLN A 146 -5.36 15.41 9.16
C GLN A 146 -4.93 14.29 10.11
N ARG A 147 -5.75 13.23 10.26
CA ARG A 147 -5.58 12.28 11.37
C ARG A 147 -4.38 11.37 11.24
N TYR A 148 -4.08 10.91 10.03
CA TYR A 148 -2.90 10.07 9.86
C TYR A 148 -1.64 10.83 10.20
N GLN A 149 -1.55 12.12 9.83
CA GLN A 149 -0.45 12.99 10.23
C GLN A 149 -0.36 13.16 11.75
N MET A 150 -1.49 13.39 12.44
CA MET A 150 -1.53 13.51 13.91
C MET A 150 -1.07 12.23 14.62
N GLY A 151 -1.23 11.07 13.99
CA GLY A 151 -0.87 9.78 14.54
C GLY A 151 0.50 9.26 14.09
N CYS A 152 1.30 10.04 13.36
CA CYS A 152 2.62 9.56 12.91
C CYS A 152 3.64 9.42 14.03
N ASP A 153 3.41 10.05 15.18
CA ASP A 153 4.21 9.85 16.40
C ASP A 153 3.83 8.55 17.14
N CYS A 154 2.71 7.91 16.77
CA CYS A 154 2.26 6.65 17.37
C CYS A 154 2.75 5.46 16.54
N LYS A 155 3.02 4.34 17.23
CA LYS A 155 3.48 3.11 16.60
C LYS A 155 2.34 2.09 16.51
N ILE A 156 2.01 1.66 15.29
CA ILE A 156 1.01 0.62 15.08
C ILE A 156 1.71 -0.75 15.08
N VAL A 157 1.43 -1.58 16.08
CA VAL A 157 2.06 -2.89 16.26
C VAL A 157 1.16 -3.98 15.72
N ARG A 158 1.70 -4.86 14.88
CA ARG A 158 0.97 -5.98 14.29
C ARG A 158 0.85 -7.14 15.27
N CYS A 159 -0.30 -7.81 15.26
CA CYS A 159 -0.50 -9.07 15.98
C CYS A 159 -0.52 -10.27 15.00
N PRO A 160 0.61 -10.98 14.79
CA PRO A 160 0.65 -12.15 13.92
C PRO A 160 0.08 -13.43 14.57
N SER A 161 0.14 -13.54 15.90
CA SER A 161 -0.33 -14.69 16.66
C SER A 161 -0.74 -14.26 18.07
N LEU A 162 -1.70 -14.96 18.67
CA LEU A 162 -2.12 -14.73 20.06
C LEU A 162 -1.25 -15.55 21.03
N PRO A 163 -0.94 -15.02 22.23
CA PRO A 163 -1.27 -13.67 22.71
C PRO A 163 -0.31 -12.60 22.15
N CYS A 164 -0.82 -11.37 22.00
CA CYS A 164 -0.07 -10.20 21.57
C CYS A 164 -0.55 -8.99 22.37
N GLU A 165 0.37 -8.16 22.84
CA GLU A 165 0.09 -7.04 23.73
C GLU A 165 0.93 -5.84 23.33
N ILE A 166 0.49 -4.66 23.74
CA ILE A 166 1.29 -3.43 23.62
C ILE A 166 2.38 -3.45 24.69
N THR A 167 3.56 -2.95 24.35
CA THR A 167 4.71 -2.87 25.26
C THR A 167 4.99 -1.46 25.74
N ALA A 168 4.41 -0.45 25.07
CA ALA A 168 4.60 0.95 25.39
C ALA A 168 3.28 1.73 25.23
N PRO A 169 3.08 2.84 25.96
CA PRO A 169 1.85 3.64 25.88
C PRO A 169 1.66 4.29 24.50
N GLU A 170 2.71 4.49 23.72
CA GLU A 170 2.68 5.04 22.36
C GLU A 170 2.32 4.02 21.27
N GLU A 171 1.93 2.80 21.65
CA GLU A 171 1.61 1.71 20.73
C GLU A 171 0.10 1.46 20.59
N CYS A 172 -0.36 1.20 19.37
CA CYS A 172 -1.70 0.66 19.11
C CYS A 172 -1.61 -0.74 18.51
N LEU A 173 -2.25 -1.72 19.15
CA LEU A 173 -2.28 -3.10 18.67
C LEU A 173 -3.26 -3.27 17.51
N TRP A 174 -2.75 -3.71 16.36
CA TRP A 174 -3.50 -4.01 15.15
C TRP A 174 -3.77 -5.52 15.03
N THR A 175 -5.05 -5.87 15.10
CA THR A 175 -5.57 -7.23 15.26
C THR A 175 -6.46 -7.67 14.09
N ASP A 176 -6.66 -6.85 13.06
CA ASP A 176 -7.52 -7.21 11.91
C ASP A 176 -7.15 -8.57 11.31
N LEU A 177 -5.85 -8.84 11.15
CA LEU A 177 -5.37 -10.08 10.54
C LEU A 177 -5.75 -11.33 11.37
N ILE A 178 -5.64 -11.26 12.70
CA ILE A 178 -5.88 -12.42 13.57
C ILE A 178 -7.36 -12.61 13.92
N ILE A 179 -8.11 -11.51 14.07
CA ILE A 179 -9.53 -11.53 14.45
C ILE A 179 -10.43 -11.68 13.23
N GLU A 180 -10.15 -10.94 12.16
CA GLU A 180 -11.01 -10.88 10.96
C GLU A 180 -10.44 -11.65 9.76
N LYS A 181 -9.22 -12.21 9.88
CA LYS A 181 -8.52 -12.94 8.80
C LYS A 181 -8.33 -12.10 7.52
N GLN A 182 -8.29 -10.78 7.67
CA GLN A 182 -8.11 -9.83 6.57
C GLN A 182 -7.16 -8.71 6.98
N VAL A 183 -6.33 -8.26 6.04
CA VAL A 183 -5.42 -7.12 6.28
C VAL A 183 -6.24 -5.84 6.43
N HIS A 184 -7.13 -5.55 5.49
CA HIS A 184 -7.97 -4.36 5.54
C HIS A 184 -9.28 -4.61 6.29
N GLY A 185 -9.17 -4.84 7.59
CA GLY A 185 -10.31 -5.07 8.46
C GLY A 185 -10.93 -3.81 9.06
N ARG A 186 -11.68 -3.99 10.15
CA ARG A 186 -12.36 -2.89 10.83
C ARG A 186 -11.39 -1.80 11.28
N GLN A 187 -10.22 -2.13 11.85
CA GLN A 187 -9.26 -1.13 12.30
C GLN A 187 -8.69 -0.35 11.11
N ALA A 188 -8.21 -1.05 10.09
CA ALA A 188 -7.68 -0.45 8.87
C ALA A 188 -8.68 0.44 8.13
N ASN A 189 -9.97 0.08 8.13
CA ASN A 189 -11.01 0.81 7.41
C ASN A 189 -11.61 1.96 8.21
N HIS A 190 -11.63 1.90 9.55
CA HIS A 190 -12.44 2.82 10.36
C HIS A 190 -11.71 3.49 11.52
N TYR A 191 -10.46 3.13 11.81
CA TYR A 191 -9.74 3.64 12.96
C TYR A 191 -8.42 4.29 12.54
N ALA A 192 -7.96 5.23 13.38
CA ALA A 192 -6.62 5.79 13.33
C ALA A 192 -6.03 5.71 14.74
N CYS A 193 -4.74 5.38 14.85
CA CYS A 193 -4.01 5.39 16.10
C CYS A 193 -3.56 6.83 16.37
N VAL A 194 -4.14 7.51 17.36
CA VAL A 194 -3.88 8.94 17.61
C VAL A 194 -3.32 9.14 19.00
N LYS A 195 -2.43 10.13 19.12
CA LYS A 195 -1.82 10.54 20.38
C LYS A 195 -2.83 11.32 21.24
N ARG A 196 -2.89 10.98 22.52
CA ARG A 196 -3.67 11.66 23.57
C ARG A 196 -2.82 12.71 24.30
N ALA A 197 -3.42 13.51 25.18
CA ALA A 197 -2.71 14.58 25.91
C ALA A 197 -1.71 14.04 26.94
N ASP A 198 -1.99 12.87 27.52
CA ASP A 198 -1.10 12.13 28.43
C ASP A 198 0.14 11.55 27.73
N GLY A 199 0.20 11.62 26.40
CA GLY A 199 1.27 11.07 25.57
C GLY A 199 1.03 9.63 25.10
N SER A 200 -0.03 8.96 25.57
CA SER A 200 -0.41 7.62 25.10
C SER A 200 -1.05 7.66 23.72
N CYS A 201 -1.12 6.51 23.06
CA CYS A 201 -1.73 6.35 21.74
C CYS A 201 -2.87 5.33 21.80
N SER A 202 -3.94 5.61 21.07
CA SER A 202 -5.09 4.69 21.01
C SER A 202 -5.87 4.75 19.71
N TRP A 203 -6.65 3.70 19.49
CA TRP A 203 -7.56 3.60 18.38
C TRP A 203 -8.74 4.58 18.51
N TYR A 204 -8.80 5.52 17.59
CA TYR A 204 -9.87 6.50 17.49
C TYR A 204 -10.71 6.28 16.23
N ARG A 205 -12.03 6.14 16.42
CA ARG A 205 -13.03 5.92 15.34
C ARG A 205 -13.80 7.19 14.96
N GLY A 206 -13.73 8.24 15.78
CA GLY A 206 -14.71 9.34 15.74
C GLY A 206 -14.76 10.05 14.39
N VAL A 207 -15.90 10.63 14.01
CA VAL A 207 -16.10 11.33 12.72
C VAL A 207 -15.61 12.79 12.77
N ALA A 208 -15.44 13.35 13.96
CA ALA A 208 -14.88 14.67 14.25
C ALA A 208 -13.42 14.56 14.72
N PRO A 209 -12.62 15.65 14.73
CA PRO A 209 -11.37 15.70 15.49
C PRO A 209 -11.61 15.27 16.94
N PRO A 210 -10.65 14.61 17.62
CA PRO A 210 -10.80 14.28 19.03
C PRO A 210 -11.16 15.56 19.81
N LYS A 211 -12.26 15.54 20.56
CA LYS A 211 -12.58 16.62 21.49
C LYS A 211 -11.51 16.66 22.59
N LYS A 212 -11.29 17.82 23.23
CA LYS A 212 -10.38 17.95 24.39
C LYS A 212 -10.59 16.81 25.39
N GLU A 213 -11.83 16.45 25.68
CA GLU A 213 -12.20 15.34 26.57
C GLU A 213 -11.62 13.96 26.18
N PHE A 214 -11.42 13.62 24.90
CA PHE A 214 -10.75 12.35 24.51
C PHE A 214 -9.23 12.46 24.63
N LEU A 215 -8.69 13.67 24.49
CA LEU A 215 -7.28 13.95 24.71
C LEU A 215 -6.97 13.93 26.22
N ASP A 216 -7.91 14.38 27.05
CA ASP A 216 -7.77 14.57 28.49
C ASP A 216 -8.34 13.40 29.33
N ALA A 217 -8.92 12.37 28.70
CA ALA A 217 -9.46 11.21 29.41
C ALA A 217 -8.33 10.25 29.84
N GLU A 218 -8.09 10.17 31.14
CA GLU A 218 -7.39 9.05 31.78
C GLU A 218 -8.23 7.78 31.59
N ASP A 219 -7.61 6.67 31.17
CA ASP A 219 -8.26 5.35 31.19
C ASP A 219 -8.57 4.98 32.66
N PRO A 220 -9.73 4.37 32.96
CA PRO A 220 -10.10 3.92 34.31
C PRO A 220 -9.22 2.77 34.84
#